data_AF-A0A929HPA7-F1
#
_entry.id   AF-A0A929HPA7-F1
#
_cell.length_a   1.000
_cell.length_b   1.000
_cell.length_c   1.000
_cell.angle_alpha   90.00
_cell.angle_beta   90.00
_cell.angle_gamma   90.00
#
_symmetry.space_group_name_H-M   'P 1'
#
loop_
_entity.id
_entity.type
_entity.pdbx_description
1 polymer ?
#
loop_
_entity_poly.entity_id
_entity_poly.type
_entity_poly.pdbx_seq_one_letter_code
_entity_poly.pdbx_strand_id
1 'polypeptide(L)' 'MSKNRPPQPDSLPCFSEINRYWDRTHEAWTAKILPGEYYVTVNPCEAVATTLGSCVSACIRDKVFGIGGMN' A
#
# COMPACT_ATOMS: atom_id res chain seq x y z
N MET A 1 9.08 23.84 -6.24
CA MET A 1 8.67 22.97 -7.37
C MET A 1 7.51 22.10 -6.90
N SER A 2 6.29 22.47 -7.25
CA SER A 2 5.08 21.72 -6.88
C SER A 2 5.08 20.40 -7.67
N LYS A 3 5.44 19.29 -7.02
CA LYS A 3 5.33 17.96 -7.64
C LYS A 3 3.83 17.64 -7.77
N ASN A 4 3.32 17.60 -9.00
CA ASN A 4 1.98 17.13 -9.34
C ASN A 4 1.85 15.65 -8.94
N ARG A 5 1.52 15.38 -7.67
CA ARG A 5 1.13 14.05 -7.22
C ARG A 5 -0.35 13.82 -7.58
N PRO A 6 -0.72 12.63 -8.07
CA PRO A 6 -2.12 12.27 -8.24
C PRO A 6 -2.84 12.32 -6.88
N PRO A 7 -4.17 12.48 -6.86
CA PRO A 7 -4.95 12.40 -5.63
C PRO A 7 -4.71 11.05 -4.95
N GLN A 8 -4.79 11.05 -3.62
CA GLN A 8 -4.69 9.82 -2.85
C GLN A 8 -5.88 8.91 -3.20
N PRO A 9 -5.65 7.64 -3.55
CA PRO A 9 -6.74 6.71 -3.83
C PRO A 9 -7.54 6.44 -2.55
N ASP A 10 -8.78 5.98 -2.67
CA ASP A 10 -9.56 5.55 -1.52
C ASP A 10 -9.08 4.19 -1.02
N SER A 11 -9.06 3.99 0.30
CA SER A 11 -8.84 2.66 0.88
C SER A 11 -10.17 1.95 1.09
N LEU A 12 -10.14 0.63 1.19
CA LEU A 12 -11.33 -0.11 1.61
C LEU A 12 -11.73 0.30 3.04
N PRO A 13 -13.02 0.25 3.42
CA PRO A 13 -13.50 0.77 4.71
C PRO A 13 -12.77 0.22 5.94
N CYS A 14 -12.31 -1.03 5.89
CA CYS A 14 -11.59 -1.67 7.00
C CYS A 14 -10.12 -1.21 7.14
N PHE A 15 -9.60 -0.43 6.20
CA PHE A 15 -8.23 0.08 6.19
C PHE A 15 -8.17 1.62 6.14
N SER A 16 -9.17 2.30 6.72
CA SER A 16 -9.15 3.77 6.87
C SER A 16 -7.98 4.25 7.73
N GLU A 17 -7.61 3.46 8.73
CA GLU A 17 -6.59 3.80 9.73
C GLU A 17 -5.15 3.59 9.21
N ILE A 18 -4.96 2.90 8.08
CA ILE A 18 -3.62 2.60 7.55
C ILE A 18 -3.01 3.88 6.97
N ASN A 19 -1.83 4.22 7.47
CA ASN A 19 -1.10 5.40 7.02
C ASN A 19 -0.64 5.23 5.57
N ARG A 20 -1.05 6.14 4.71
CA ARG A 20 -0.70 6.17 3.28
C ARG A 20 0.05 7.43 2.95
N TYR A 21 1.19 7.28 2.29
CA TYR A 21 2.06 8.38 1.94
C TYR A 21 2.48 8.33 0.47
N TRP A 22 2.87 9.49 -0.06
CA TRP A 22 3.43 9.56 -1.40
C TRP A 22 4.91 9.20 -1.36
N ASP A 23 5.28 8.05 -1.91
CA ASP A 23 6.67 7.66 -2.10
C ASP A 23 7.23 8.43 -3.31
N ARG A 24 8.22 9.30 -3.05
CA ARG A 24 8.87 10.12 -4.08
C ARG A 24 9.87 9.34 -4.92
N THR A 25 10.36 8.20 -4.44
CA THR A 25 11.34 7.36 -5.13
C THR A 25 10.64 6.48 -6.17
N HIS A 26 9.50 5.90 -5.79
CA HIS A 26 8.69 5.06 -6.66
C HIS A 26 7.57 5.81 -7.37
N GLU A 27 7.39 7.10 -7.06
CA GLU A 27 6.33 7.96 -7.61
C GLU A 27 4.95 7.31 -7.51
N ALA A 28 4.64 6.76 -6.34
CA ALA A 28 3.43 6.00 -6.08
C ALA A 28 2.88 6.27 -4.67
N TRP A 29 1.55 6.15 -4.53
CA TRP A 29 0.93 6.08 -3.22
C TRP A 29 1.29 4.75 -2.56
N THR A 30 1.74 4.79 -1.32
CA THR A 30 2.21 3.62 -0.58
C THR A 30 1.51 3.53 0.76
N ALA A 31 0.86 2.41 1.03
CA ALA A 31 0.33 2.04 2.34
C ALA A 31 1.43 1.47 3.22
N LYS A 32 1.69 2.09 4.37
CA LYS A 32 2.65 1.59 5.35
C LYS A 32 1.93 0.80 6.42
N ILE A 33 2.23 -0.50 6.48
CA ILE A 33 1.75 -1.38 7.55
C ILE A 33 2.85 -1.63 8.58
N LEU A 34 2.45 -1.89 9.83
CA LEU A 34 3.31 -2.22 10.97
C LEU A 34 3.31 -3.73 11.24
N PRO A 35 4.25 -4.24 12.05
CA PRO A 35 4.26 -5.65 12.43
C PRO A 35 2.93 -6.09 13.06
N GLY A 36 2.30 -7.12 12.50
CA GLY A 36 1.00 -7.64 12.94
C GLY A 36 -0.20 -7.02 12.23
N GLU A 37 0.00 -6.03 11.37
CA GLU A 37 -1.04 -5.48 10.50
C GLU A 37 -1.05 -6.18 9.14
N TYR A 38 -2.16 -6.07 8.43
CA TYR A 38 -2.25 -6.47 7.03
C TYR A 38 -3.03 -5.41 6.26
N TYR A 39 -2.79 -5.34 4.96
CA TYR A 39 -3.47 -4.41 4.08
C TYR A 39 -3.84 -5.09 2.77
N VAL A 40 -5.06 -4.81 2.31
CA VAL A 40 -5.57 -5.26 1.02
C VAL A 40 -6.02 -4.03 0.24
N THR A 41 -5.65 -3.99 -1.04
CA THR A 41 -5.99 -2.93 -1.96
C THR A 41 -6.50 -3.49 -3.28
N VAL A 42 -7.39 -2.73 -3.89
CA VAL A 42 -7.87 -2.95 -5.27
C VAL A 42 -7.40 -1.82 -6.20
N ASN A 43 -6.57 -0.91 -5.68
CA ASN A 43 -6.05 0.21 -6.45
C ASN A 43 -4.85 -0.24 -7.30
N PRO A 44 -4.87 -0.03 -8.63
CA PRO A 44 -3.82 -0.53 -9.52
C PRO A 44 -2.48 0.19 -9.34
N CYS A 45 -2.48 1.40 -8.77
CA CYS A 45 -1.30 2.25 -8.58
C CYS A 45 -1.06 2.57 -7.09
N GLU A 46 -1.24 1.57 -6.22
CA GLU A 46 -0.92 1.65 -4.79
C GLU A 46 0.07 0.55 -4.41
N ALA A 47 1.18 0.94 -3.78
CA ALA A 47 2.16 0.03 -3.22
C ALA A 47 1.86 -0.25 -1.74
N VAL A 48 2.38 -1.36 -1.22
CA VAL A 48 2.32 -1.69 0.21
C VAL A 48 3.75 -1.87 0.71
N ALA A 49 4.05 -1.27 1.85
CA ALA A 49 5.38 -1.30 2.45
C ALA A 49 5.29 -1.61 3.94
N THR A 50 6.24 -2.41 4.41
CA THR A 50 6.47 -2.68 5.83
C THR A 50 7.97 -2.66 6.11
N THR A 51 8.34 -2.50 7.37
CA THR A 51 9.74 -2.62 7.80
C THR A 51 9.98 -4.04 8.31
N LEU A 52 10.75 -4.82 7.56
CA LEU A 52 11.17 -6.16 7.97
C LEU A 52 12.52 -6.11 8.68
N GLY A 53 12.57 -6.72 9.86
CA GLY A 53 13.82 -7.12 10.52
C GLY A 53 14.09 -8.61 10.21
N SER A 54 13.95 -9.46 11.23
CA SER A 54 13.92 -10.92 11.05
C SER A 54 12.55 -11.47 10.62
N CYS A 55 11.51 -10.64 10.63
CA CYS A 55 10.16 -11.04 10.25
C CYS A 55 10.03 -11.36 8.76
N VAL A 56 8.99 -12.13 8.41
CA VAL A 56 8.60 -12.44 7.03
C VAL A 56 7.27 -11.77 6.74
N SER A 57 7.11 -11.26 5.52
CA SER A 57 5.85 -10.79 4.97
C SER A 57 5.51 -11.57 3.71
N ALA A 58 4.23 -11.93 3.56
CA ALA A 58 3.70 -12.56 2.36
C ALA A 58 2.97 -11.52 1.50
N CYS A 59 3.33 -11.48 0.23
CA CYS A 59 2.67 -10.62 -0.77
C CYS A 59 1.78 -11.48 -1.67
N ILE A 60 0.51 -11.10 -1.81
CA ILE A 60 -0.44 -11.77 -2.70
C ILE A 60 -0.90 -10.77 -3.76
N ARG A 61 -0.93 -11.21 -5.02
CA ARG A 61 -1.44 -10.43 -6.15
C ARG A 61 -2.29 -11.27 -7.08
N ASP A 62 -3.54 -10.88 -7.20
CA ASP A 62 -4.46 -11.37 -8.21
C ASP A 62 -4.47 -10.41 -9.42
N LYS A 63 -4.01 -10.89 -10.58
CA LYS A 63 -3.97 -10.09 -11.80
C LYS A 63 -5.30 -10.01 -12.54
N VAL A 64 -6.21 -10.96 -12.29
CA VAL A 64 -7.52 -11.03 -12.97
C VAL A 64 -8.49 -10.05 -12.31
N PHE A 65 -8.56 -10.07 -10.98
CA PHE A 65 -9.44 -9.19 -10.21
C PHE A 65 -8.76 -7.89 -9.76
N GLY A 66 -7.45 -7.76 -9.94
CA GLY A 66 -6.70 -6.55 -9.58
C GLY A 66 -6.54 -6.35 -8.07
N ILE A 67 -6.59 -7.44 -7.29
CA ILE A 67 -6.49 -7.41 -5.83
C ILE A 67 -5.02 -7.62 -5.44
N GLY A 68 -4.50 -6.78 -4.54
CA GLY A 68 -3.19 -6.93 -3.94
C GLY A 68 -3.27 -6.89 -2.42
N GLY A 69 -2.35 -7.57 -1.75
CA GLY A 69 -2.24 -7.48 -0.30
C GLY A 69 -0.90 -7.92 0.26
N MET A 70 -0.64 -7.48 1.49
CA MET A 70 0.58 -7.75 2.24
C MET A 70 0.25 -7.84 3.75
N ASN A 71 0.97 -8.68 4.48
CA ASN A 71 0.91 -8.80 5.94
C ASN A 71 2.22 -8.39 6.64
#